data_AF-A0A9D4KZF1-F1
#
_entry.id   AF-A0A9D4KZF1-F1
#
_cell.length_a   1.000
_cell.length_b   1.000
_cell.length_c   1.000
_cell.angle_alpha   90.00
_cell.angle_beta   90.00
_cell.angle_gamma   90.00
#
_symmetry.space_group_name_H-M   'P 1'
#
loop_
_entity.id
_entity.type
_entity.pdbx_description
1 polymer ?
#
loop_
_entity_poly.entity_id
_entity_poly.type
_entity_poly.pdbx_seq_one_letter_code
_entity_poly.pdbx_strand_id
1 'polypeptide(L)'
;MLYKIINALVDIPANQYIVQALSRPKDHNKKYHQPSTSTSYHKNSFFPRTISVWNHLPASVAEAPDLVSFKQGLSSLTFLSLLGAQLQVTPSDSHCCAGRGHRNRRGLG
;
A
#
# COMPACT_ATOMS: atom_id res chain seq x y z
N MET A 1 11.62 -8.69 -9.33
CA MET A 1 11.61 -8.75 -10.81
C MET A 1 11.17 -7.42 -11.42
N LEU A 2 10.05 -6.83 -11.01
CA LEU A 2 9.56 -5.55 -11.57
C LEU A 2 10.59 -4.41 -11.55
N TYR A 3 11.34 -4.25 -10.45
CA TYR A 3 12.46 -3.27 -10.37
C TYR A 3 13.44 -3.41 -11.55
N LYS A 4 13.78 -4.65 -11.92
CA LYS A 4 14.73 -4.90 -13.02
C LYS A 4 14.14 -4.47 -14.37
N ILE A 5 12.86 -4.72 -14.59
CA ILE A 5 12.15 -4.34 -15.83
C ILE A 5 12.12 -2.81 -15.97
N ILE A 6 11.76 -2.11 -14.89
CA ILE A 6 11.65 -0.64 -14.88
C ILE A 6 13.01 0.03 -15.12
N ASN A 7 14.07 -0.52 -14.54
CA ASN A 7 15.43 0.02 -14.66
C ASN A 7 16.21 -0.58 -15.85
N ALA A 8 15.53 -1.22 -16.82
CA ALA A 8 16.13 -1.82 -18.01
C ALA A 8 17.29 -2.80 -17.74
N LEU A 9 17.27 -3.49 -16.59
CA LEU A 9 18.24 -4.53 -16.22
C LEU A 9 17.90 -5.90 -16.83
N VAL A 10 16.80 -5.97 -17.59
CA VAL A 10 16.34 -7.14 -18.35
C VAL A 10 15.76 -6.64 -19.67
N ASP A 11 15.86 -7.46 -20.71
CA ASP A 11 15.34 -7.16 -22.05
C ASP A 11 13.82 -7.44 -22.13
N ILE A 12 13.05 -6.63 -21.42
CA ILE A 12 11.58 -6.64 -21.44
C ILE A 12 11.12 -5.19 -21.63
N PRO A 13 10.39 -4.85 -22.70
CA PRO A 13 9.95 -3.48 -22.96
C PRO A 13 8.89 -3.06 -21.94
N ALA A 14 9.29 -2.31 -20.91
CA ALA A 14 8.41 -1.89 -19.82
C ALA A 14 7.22 -1.02 -20.30
N ASN A 15 7.45 -0.18 -21.30
CA ASN A 15 6.47 0.74 -21.89
C ASN A 15 5.26 0.03 -22.53
N GLN A 16 5.42 -1.22 -22.98
CA GLN A 16 4.33 -1.98 -23.60
C GLN A 16 3.36 -2.57 -22.57
N TYR A 17 3.84 -2.85 -21.36
CA TYR A 17 3.07 -3.58 -20.35
C TYR A 17 2.69 -2.75 -19.12
N ILE A 18 3.39 -1.63 -18.89
CA ILE A 18 3.27 -0.85 -17.67
C ILE A 18 3.01 0.61 -18.02
N VAL A 19 1.92 1.14 -17.49
CA VAL A 19 1.53 2.56 -17.64
C VAL A 19 1.72 3.28 -16.32
N GLN A 20 2.43 4.41 -16.32
CA GLN A 20 2.62 5.25 -15.14
C GLN A 20 1.29 5.89 -14.72
N ALA A 21 1.04 5.97 -13.41
CA ALA A 21 -0.14 6.66 -12.91
C ALA A 21 -0.01 8.17 -13.15
N LEU A 22 -0.95 8.75 -13.90
CA LEU A 22 -0.94 10.18 -14.26
C LEU A 22 -1.32 11.11 -13.08
N SER A 23 -1.95 10.56 -12.05
CA SER A 23 -2.31 11.32 -10.85
C SER A 23 -1.13 11.43 -9.91
N ARG A 24 -0.88 12.63 -9.35
CA ARG A 24 0.18 12.87 -8.35
C ARG A 24 0.06 11.85 -7.21
N PRO A 25 0.95 10.85 -7.14
CA PRO A 25 0.86 9.85 -6.11
C PRO A 25 1.19 10.50 -4.77
N LYS A 26 0.35 10.32 -3.76
CA LYS A 26 0.62 10.85 -2.40
C LYS A 26 1.82 10.18 -1.73
N ASP A 27 2.20 8.98 -2.17
CA ASP A 27 3.19 8.15 -1.50
C ASP A 27 4.55 8.13 -2.20
N HIS A 28 4.62 7.83 -3.51
CA HIS A 28 5.88 7.78 -4.27
C HIS A 28 5.65 7.94 -5.80
N ASN A 29 6.63 8.51 -6.50
CA ASN A 29 6.51 8.90 -7.92
C ASN A 29 6.46 7.70 -8.89
N LYS A 30 6.97 6.54 -8.48
CA LYS A 30 7.01 5.33 -9.32
C LYS A 30 5.74 4.47 -9.23
N LYS A 31 4.55 5.06 -9.11
CA LYS A 31 3.29 4.29 -9.11
C LYS A 31 2.82 3.99 -10.53
N TYR A 32 2.25 2.80 -10.69
CA TYR A 32 1.74 2.32 -11.97
C TYR A 32 0.23 2.10 -11.91
N HIS A 33 -0.42 2.28 -13.05
CA HIS A 33 -1.83 1.95 -13.21
C HIS A 33 -2.01 0.45 -13.02
N GLN A 34 -2.84 0.06 -12.04
CA GLN A 34 -3.18 -1.34 -11.81
C GLN A 34 -4.26 -1.77 -12.80
N PRO A 35 -4.02 -2.76 -13.67
CA PRO A 35 -5.04 -3.27 -14.56
C PRO A 35 -6.19 -3.89 -13.75
N SER A 36 -7.42 -3.42 -13.96
CA SER A 36 -8.61 -4.06 -13.41
C SER A 36 -9.03 -5.22 -14.33
N THR A 37 -9.20 -6.39 -13.75
CA THR A 37 -9.68 -7.58 -14.47
C THR A 37 -10.67 -8.31 -13.58
N SER A 38 -11.69 -8.94 -14.17
CA SER A 38 -12.69 -9.72 -13.43
C SER A 38 -12.24 -11.16 -13.20
N THR A 39 -11.42 -11.71 -14.10
CA THR A 39 -10.98 -13.11 -14.10
C THR A 39 -9.79 -13.35 -13.18
N SER A 40 -9.85 -14.43 -12.39
CA SER A 40 -8.78 -14.82 -11.47
C SER A 40 -7.46 -15.13 -12.19
N TYR A 41 -7.52 -15.69 -13.41
CA TYR A 41 -6.34 -15.99 -14.23
C TYR A 41 -5.53 -14.73 -14.53
N HIS A 42 -6.18 -13.67 -15.00
CA HIS A 42 -5.50 -12.42 -15.29
C HIS A 42 -5.04 -11.71 -14.01
N LYS A 43 -5.85 -11.72 -12.93
CA LYS A 43 -5.44 -11.18 -11.62
C LYS A 43 -4.16 -11.83 -11.08
N ASN A 44 -4.05 -13.14 -11.23
CA ASN A 44 -2.91 -13.92 -10.74
C ASN A 44 -1.72 -13.95 -11.69
N SER A 45 -1.83 -13.31 -12.85
CA SER A 45 -0.72 -13.13 -13.77
C SER A 45 0.35 -12.21 -13.16
N PHE A 46 1.57 -12.29 -13.71
CA PHE A 46 2.74 -11.62 -13.16
C PHE A 46 2.54 -10.10 -12.98
N PHE A 47 2.10 -9.38 -14.01
CA PHE A 47 2.02 -7.91 -13.96
C PHE A 47 0.95 -7.40 -12.98
N PRO A 48 -0.33 -7.80 -13.07
CA PRO A 48 -1.36 -7.24 -12.18
C PRO A 48 -1.07 -7.49 -10.71
N ARG A 49 -0.57 -8.69 -10.38
CA ARG A 49 -0.17 -9.05 -9.01
C ARG A 49 1.05 -8.25 -8.54
N THR A 50 2.08 -8.14 -9.37
CA THR A 50 3.32 -7.46 -8.97
C THR A 50 3.14 -5.94 -8.90
N ILE A 51 2.34 -5.34 -9.79
CA ILE A 51 2.00 -3.92 -9.76
C ILE A 51 1.23 -3.57 -8.48
N SER A 52 0.30 -4.43 -8.06
CA SER A 52 -0.43 -4.25 -6.79
C SER A 52 0.54 -4.18 -5.60
N VAL A 53 1.44 -5.16 -5.48
CA VAL A 53 2.45 -5.18 -4.41
C VAL A 53 3.37 -3.96 -4.50
N TRP A 54 3.81 -3.60 -5.70
CA TRP A 54 4.69 -2.46 -5.93
C TRP A 54 4.07 -1.13 -5.49
N ASN A 55 2.79 -0.90 -5.79
CA ASN A 55 2.07 0.32 -5.43
C ASN A 55 1.85 0.49 -3.91
N HIS A 56 2.04 -0.58 -3.13
CA HIS A 56 2.01 -0.58 -1.67
C HIS A 56 3.41 -0.43 -1.03
N LEU A 57 4.47 -0.40 -1.84
CA LEU A 57 5.82 -0.19 -1.30
C LEU A 57 5.98 1.26 -0.83
N PRO A 58 6.71 1.47 0.28
CA PRO A 58 7.11 2.81 0.69
C PRO A 58 8.10 3.41 -0.32
N ALA A 59 8.10 4.74 -0.42
CA ALA A 59 8.97 5.50 -1.32
C ALA A 59 10.45 5.14 -1.16
N SER A 60 10.90 4.97 0.08
CA SER A 60 12.28 4.61 0.42
C SER A 60 12.76 3.32 -0.26
N VAL A 61 11.85 2.39 -0.53
CA VAL A 61 12.16 1.12 -1.21
C VAL A 61 11.90 1.25 -2.71
N ALA A 62 10.74 1.73 -3.13
CA ALA A 62 10.37 1.81 -4.55
C ALA A 62 11.32 2.73 -5.36
N GLU A 63 11.80 3.80 -4.73
CA GLU A 63 12.67 4.81 -5.36
C GLU A 63 14.16 4.56 -5.13
N ALA A 64 14.54 3.41 -4.57
CA ALA A 64 15.94 3.07 -4.31
C ALA A 64 16.82 3.19 -5.58
N PRO A 65 18.02 3.79 -5.47
CA PRO A 65 18.89 4.08 -6.62
C PRO A 65 19.48 2.83 -7.26
N ASP A 66 19.67 1.77 -6.49
CA ASP A 66 20.30 0.52 -6.94
C ASP A 66 19.57 -0.73 -6.44
N LEU A 67 19.83 -1.85 -7.15
CA LEU A 67 19.19 -3.14 -6.89
C LEU A 67 19.54 -3.70 -5.50
N VAL A 68 20.72 -3.38 -4.97
CA VAL A 68 21.17 -3.85 -3.66
C VAL A 68 20.35 -3.17 -2.57
N SER A 69 20.26 -1.84 -2.60
CA SER A 69 19.44 -1.05 -1.68
C SER A 69 17.97 -1.46 -1.72
N PHE A 70 17.43 -1.69 -2.91
CA PHE A 70 16.07 -2.21 -3.09
C PHE A 70 15.86 -3.56 -2.38
N LYS A 71 16.77 -4.52 -2.55
CA LYS A 71 16.69 -5.84 -1.90
C LYS A 71 16.80 -5.76 -0.38
N GLN A 72 17.69 -4.90 0.13
CA GLN A 72 17.83 -4.68 1.57
C GLN A 72 16.53 -4.11 2.14
N GLY A 73 15.97 -3.07 1.52
CA GLY A 73 14.70 -2.47 1.95
C GLY A 73 13.53 -3.46 1.96
N LEU A 74 13.41 -4.31 0.94
CA LEU A 74 12.41 -5.38 0.94
C LEU A 74 12.61 -6.41 2.06
N SER A 75 13.85 -6.76 2.36
CA SER A 75 14.17 -7.72 3.42
C SER A 75 13.75 -7.16 4.79
N SER A 76 14.00 -5.87 5.02
CA SER A 76 13.55 -5.16 6.23
C SER A 76 12.02 -5.14 6.34
N LEU A 77 11.29 -4.84 5.26
CA LEU A 77 9.82 -4.83 5.27
C LEU A 77 9.22 -6.22 5.51
N THR A 78 9.81 -7.25 4.90
CA THR A 78 9.36 -8.63 5.07
C THR A 78 9.52 -9.05 6.53
N PHE A 79 10.64 -8.70 7.16
CA PHE A 79 10.89 -8.97 8.56
C PHE A 79 9.90 -8.24 9.49
N LEU A 80 9.60 -6.97 9.21
CA LEU A 80 8.61 -6.21 9.98
C LEU A 80 7.18 -6.75 9.82
N SER A 81 6.82 -7.25 8.63
CA SER A 81 5.52 -7.89 8.42
C SER A 81 5.35 -9.20 9.21
N LEU A 82 6.46 -9.91 9.48
CA LEU A 82 6.47 -11.15 10.27
C LEU A 82 6.42 -10.87 11.78
N LEU A 83 6.99 -9.74 12.25
CA LEU A 83 6.91 -9.32 13.64
C LEU A 83 5.59 -8.60 13.99
N GLY A 84 4.90 -8.03 13.01
CA GLY A 84 3.65 -7.29 13.18
C GLY A 84 2.39 -8.14 13.45
N ALA A 85 2.48 -9.47 13.43
CA ALA A 85 1.33 -10.35 13.67
C ALA A 85 0.97 -10.56 15.17
N GLN A 86 1.64 -9.89 16.11
CA GLN A 86 1.47 -10.12 17.56
C GLN A 86 1.24 -8.86 18.42
N LEU A 87 0.77 -7.75 17.87
CA LEU A 87 0.31 -6.66 18.75
C LEU A 87 -0.86 -5.86 18.19
N GLN A 88 -2.04 -6.48 18.15
CA GLN A 88 -3.29 -5.75 18.33
C GLN A 88 -3.61 -5.67 19.81
N VAL A 89 -2.89 -4.81 20.55
CA VAL A 89 -3.42 -4.25 21.78
C VAL A 89 -4.16 -2.99 21.37
N THR A 90 -5.47 -3.12 21.14
CA THR A 90 -6.36 -1.96 21.06
C THR A 90 -6.43 -1.32 22.44
N PRO A 91 -6.08 -0.04 22.63
CA PRO A 91 -6.50 0.67 23.81
C PRO A 91 -7.99 0.99 23.63
N SER A 92 -8.85 0.12 24.17
CA SER A 92 -10.27 0.41 24.29
C SER A 92 -10.44 1.41 25.43
N ASP A 93 -10.65 2.66 25.03
CA ASP A 93 -11.33 3.76 25.72
C ASP A 93 -11.28 3.80 27.26
N SER A 94 -10.52 4.76 27.78
CA SER A 94 -10.83 5.36 29.07
C SER A 94 -10.65 6.87 29.03
N HIS A 95 -11.76 7.56 29.28
CA HIS A 95 -11.91 8.97 29.66
C HIS A 95 -11.78 10.07 28.61
N CYS A 96 -12.94 10.64 28.26
CA CYS A 96 -13.13 12.07 28.49
C CYS A 96 -14.53 12.35 29.06
N CYS A 97 -14.54 13.01 30.23
CA CYS A 97 -15.69 13.36 31.05
C CYS A 97 -16.44 14.62 30.57
N ALA A 98 -17.58 14.86 31.23
CA ALA A 98 -18.41 16.09 31.31
C ALA A 98 -19.58 16.15 30.31
N GLY A 99 -20.82 16.49 30.70
CA GLY A 99 -21.35 17.05 31.93
C GLY A 99 -22.87 17.24 31.82
N ARG A 100 -23.48 17.57 32.96
CA ARG A 100 -24.91 17.61 33.31
C ARG A 100 -25.81 18.41 32.36
N GLY A 101 -27.07 17.99 32.27
CA GLY A 101 -28.17 18.81 31.75
C GLY A 101 -29.54 18.17 31.89
N HIS A 102 -30.05 18.07 33.13
CA HIS A 102 -31.46 17.80 33.41
C HIS A 102 -32.34 18.82 32.67
N ARG A 103 -33.25 18.36 31.80
CA ARG A 103 -34.33 19.21 31.28
C ARG A 103 -35.67 18.48 31.38
N ASN A 104 -36.45 18.95 32.35
CA ASN A 104 -37.85 18.63 32.60
C ASN A 104 -38.74 19.39 31.59
N ARG A 105 -39.70 18.74 30.94
CA ARG A 105 -40.95 19.30 30.36
C ARG A 105 -41.77 18.13 29.79
N ARG A 106 -42.80 17.66 30.51
CA ARG A 106 -44.21 18.08 30.38
C ARG A 106 -44.79 17.89 28.97
N GLY A 107 -45.73 16.94 28.86
CA GLY A 107 -47.08 17.26 28.39
C GLY A 107 -47.53 16.65 27.06
N LEU A 108 -48.56 15.79 27.20
CA LEU A 108 -49.83 15.80 26.47
C LEU A 108 -49.87 15.37 25.00
N GLY A 109 -50.74 14.38 24.74
CA GLY A 109 -51.18 13.91 23.43
C GLY A 109 -51.70 12.50 23.52
#